data_AF-A0A959Y227-F1
#
_entry.id   AF-A0A959Y227-F1
#
_cell.length_a   1.000
_cell.length_b   1.000
_cell.length_c   1.000
_cell.angle_alpha   90.00
_cell.angle_beta   90.00
_cell.angle_gamma   90.00
#
_symmetry.space_group_name_H-M   'P 1'
#
loop_
_entity.id
_entity.type
_entity.pdbx_description
1 polymer ?
#
loop_
_entity_poly.entity_id
_entity_poly.type
_entity_poly.pdbx_seq_one_letter_code
_entity_poly.pdbx_strand_id
1 'polypeptide(L)'
;QFIFHLGARTDTTEFDTAIFDELNLHYSQEVWKRCVKYGIPLVYASSAATYGAGEHGYDDDHDLIAKLKPLNPYGESKNDFDRWALAQAEKPYFWAG
;
A
#
# COMPACT_ATOMS: atom_id res chain seq x y z
N GLN A 1 3.32 -20.12 -7.50
CA GLN A 1 4.26 -19.42 -6.60
C GLN A 1 3.59 -18.15 -6.11
N PHE A 2 3.94 -17.63 -4.94
CA PHE A 2 3.38 -16.41 -4.37
C PHE A 2 4.50 -15.56 -3.77
N ILE A 3 4.34 -14.23 -3.83
CA ILE A 3 5.12 -13.30 -3.02
C ILE A 3 4.21 -12.76 -1.91
N PHE A 4 4.67 -12.90 -0.67
CA PHE A 4 4.05 -12.29 0.50
C PHE A 4 4.92 -11.09 0.91
N HIS A 5 4.52 -9.90 0.49
CA HIS A 5 5.24 -8.66 0.78
C HIS A 5 4.74 -8.02 2.08
N LEU A 6 5.31 -8.48 3.19
CA LEU A 6 4.97 -8.01 4.54
C LEU A 6 6.00 -7.01 5.10
N GLY A 7 7.06 -6.70 4.34
CA GLY A 7 8.15 -5.82 4.77
C GLY A 7 7.80 -4.35 4.58
N ALA A 8 7.95 -3.56 5.64
CA ALA A 8 7.81 -2.11 5.63
C ALA A 8 8.50 -1.49 6.85
N ARG A 9 8.86 -0.20 6.78
CA ARG A 9 9.08 0.62 7.97
C ARG A 9 7.72 0.89 8.62
N THR A 10 7.52 0.42 9.85
CA THR A 10 6.24 0.47 10.57
C THR A 10 6.24 1.42 11.78
N ASP A 11 7.27 2.27 11.89
CA ASP A 11 7.42 3.19 13.00
C ASP A 11 6.47 4.38 12.86
N THR A 12 5.32 4.35 13.53
CA THR A 12 4.31 5.42 13.45
C THR A 12 4.74 6.74 14.11
N THR A 13 5.91 6.77 14.76
CA THR A 13 6.46 7.97 15.40
C THR A 13 7.52 8.68 14.55
N GLU A 14 7.89 8.08 13.42
CA GLU A 14 8.76 8.68 12.41
C GLU A 14 7.98 9.68 11.56
N PHE A 15 8.60 10.85 11.31
CA PHE A 15 8.02 11.93 10.52
C PHE A 15 8.82 12.24 9.25
N ASP A 16 9.98 11.60 9.06
CA ASP A 16 10.71 11.65 7.80
C ASP A 16 9.96 10.86 6.71
N THR A 17 9.19 11.58 5.90
CA THR A 17 8.44 11.02 4.78
C THR A 17 9.34 10.34 3.76
N ALA A 18 10.60 10.80 3.60
CA ALA A 18 11.51 10.25 2.61
C ALA A 18 11.86 8.78 2.91
N ILE A 19 11.94 8.41 4.19
CA ILE A 19 12.16 7.02 4.61
C ILE A 19 10.97 6.14 4.20
N PHE A 20 9.75 6.64 4.38
CA PHE A 20 8.55 5.90 3.98
C PHE A 20 8.39 5.83 2.47
N ASP A 21 8.74 6.89 1.75
CA ASP A 21 8.75 6.89 0.30
C ASP A 21 9.71 5.81 -0.23
N GLU A 22 10.94 5.75 0.30
CA GLU A 22 11.93 4.76 -0.12
C GLU A 22 11.53 3.33 0.27
N LEU A 23 11.27 3.09 1.56
CA LEU A 23 11.17 1.74 2.10
C LEU A 23 9.76 1.15 2.04
N ASN A 24 8.72 1.98 1.97
CA ASN A 24 7.33 1.51 1.88
C ASN A 24 6.80 1.70 0.46
N LEU A 25 6.72 2.93 -0.04
CA LEU A 25 6.03 3.22 -1.29
C LEU A 25 6.81 2.67 -2.50
N HIS A 26 8.02 3.20 -2.75
CA HIS A 26 8.82 2.83 -3.91
C HIS A 26 9.22 1.36 -3.90
N TYR A 27 9.59 0.82 -2.74
CA TYR A 27 9.91 -0.60 -2.63
C TYR A 27 8.72 -1.49 -3.01
N SER A 28 7.52 -1.18 -2.54
CA SER A 28 6.31 -1.94 -2.86
C SER A 28 5.93 -1.82 -4.34
N GLN A 29 6.12 -0.64 -4.94
CA GLN A 29 5.95 -0.44 -6.39
C GLN A 29 6.93 -1.31 -7.20
N GLU A 30 8.18 -1.45 -6.77
CA GLU A 30 9.15 -2.32 -7.44
C GLU A 30 8.81 -3.80 -7.29
N VAL A 31 8.32 -4.23 -6.13
CA VAL A 31 7.81 -5.59 -5.93
C VAL A 31 6.61 -5.87 -6.85
N TRP A 32 5.66 -4.93 -6.94
CA TRP A 32 4.52 -5.03 -7.85
C TRP A 32 4.95 -5.19 -9.31
N LYS A 33 5.83 -4.31 -9.81
CA LYS A 33 6.34 -4.36 -11.19
C LYS A 33 7.05 -5.69 -11.49
N ARG A 34 7.79 -6.25 -10.53
CA ARG A 34 8.42 -7.57 -10.69
C ARG A 34 7.37 -8.68 -10.74
N CYS A 35 6.36 -8.63 -9.87
CA CYS A 35 5.25 -9.59 -9.87
C CYS A 35 4.49 -9.58 -11.20
N VAL A 36 4.24 -8.39 -11.77
CA VAL A 36 3.69 -8.22 -13.13
C VAL A 36 4.61 -8.88 -14.16
N LYS A 37 5.89 -8.47 -14.20
CA LYS A 37 6.88 -8.95 -15.19
C LYS A 37 7.04 -10.48 -15.20
N TYR A 38 7.00 -11.11 -14.04
CA TYR A 38 7.22 -12.55 -13.91
C TYR A 38 5.91 -13.36 -13.80
N GLY A 39 4.74 -12.71 -13.85
CA GLY A 39 3.45 -13.38 -13.73
C GLY A 39 3.22 -14.04 -12.36
N ILE A 40 3.73 -13.45 -11.29
CA ILE A 40 3.66 -14.02 -9.93
C ILE A 40 2.55 -13.30 -9.13
N PRO A 41 1.61 -14.04 -8.52
CA PRO A 41 0.65 -13.50 -7.56
C PRO A 41 1.31 -12.78 -6.37
N LEU A 42 0.69 -11.68 -5.92
CA LEU A 42 1.20 -10.84 -4.84
C LEU A 42 0.18 -10.68 -3.72
N VAL A 43 0.54 -11.00 -2.49
CA VAL A 43 -0.19 -10.55 -1.30
C VAL A 43 0.70 -9.53 -0.60
N TYR A 44 0.26 -8.30 -0.45
CA TYR A 44 1.01 -7.25 0.25
C TYR A 44 0.29 -6.84 1.54
N ALA A 45 1.00 -6.13 2.42
CA ALA A 45 0.40 -5.62 3.65
C ALA A 45 0.05 -4.12 3.50
N SER A 46 -1.23 -3.79 3.38
CA SER A 46 -1.73 -2.46 3.74
C SER A 46 -1.81 -2.30 5.28
N SER A 47 -2.60 -1.36 5.79
CA SER A 47 -2.75 -1.10 7.21
C SER A 47 -4.07 -0.40 7.52
N ALA A 48 -4.68 -0.71 8.67
CA ALA A 48 -5.83 0.06 9.16
C ALA A 48 -5.50 1.54 9.45
N ALA A 49 -4.21 1.91 9.50
CA ALA A 49 -3.78 3.31 9.59
C ALA A 49 -4.23 4.16 8.37
N THR A 50 -4.60 3.52 7.25
CA THR A 50 -5.14 4.21 6.07
C THR A 50 -6.48 4.87 6.39
N TYR A 51 -7.30 4.28 7.25
CA TYR A 51 -8.63 4.78 7.62
C TYR A 51 -8.62 6.10 8.40
N GLY A 52 -7.46 6.54 8.90
CA GLY A 52 -7.36 7.77 9.65
C GLY A 52 -8.13 7.73 10.97
N ALA A 53 -9.02 8.71 11.19
CA ALA A 53 -9.92 8.70 12.34
C ALA A 53 -11.21 7.89 12.10
N GLY A 54 -11.35 7.25 10.93
CA GLY A 54 -12.51 6.43 10.58
C GLY A 54 -13.71 7.26 10.13
N GLU A 55 -13.52 8.48 9.63
CA GLU A 55 -14.60 9.38 9.21
C GLU A 55 -15.45 8.79 8.06
N HIS A 56 -14.90 7.82 7.34
CA HIS A 56 -15.54 7.10 6.24
C HIS A 56 -15.88 5.64 6.58
N GLY A 57 -15.80 5.25 7.86
CA GLY A 57 -15.94 3.86 8.30
C GLY A 57 -14.66 3.04 8.12
N TYR A 58 -14.79 1.73 8.36
CA TYR A 58 -13.72 0.72 8.21
C TYR A 58 -14.16 -0.30 7.16
N ASP A 59 -14.27 0.14 5.92
CA ASP A 59 -14.70 -0.67 4.79
C ASP A 59 -13.60 -0.69 3.73
N ASP A 60 -13.24 -1.88 3.25
CA ASP A 60 -12.17 -2.11 2.26
C ASP A 60 -12.65 -1.84 0.82
N ASP A 61 -13.66 -0.99 0.65
CA ASP A 61 -14.17 -0.57 -0.66
C ASP A 61 -13.13 0.28 -1.40
N HIS A 62 -12.75 -0.17 -2.59
CA HIS A 62 -11.81 0.53 -3.46
C HIS A 62 -12.27 1.95 -3.83
N ASP A 63 -13.58 2.22 -3.85
CA ASP A 63 -14.13 3.55 -4.12
C ASP A 63 -13.92 4.54 -2.96
N LEU A 64 -13.57 4.03 -1.76
CA LEU A 64 -13.26 4.83 -0.57
C LEU A 64 -11.77 5.14 -0.44
N ILE A 65 -10.88 4.31 -1.00
CA ILE A 65 -9.42 4.43 -0.82
C ILE A 65 -8.90 5.84 -1.18
N ALA A 66 -9.45 6.47 -2.23
CA ALA A 66 -9.08 7.83 -2.64
C ALA A 66 -9.59 8.94 -1.69
N LYS A 67 -10.53 8.64 -0.80
CA LYS A 67 -11.13 9.57 0.18
C LYS A 67 -10.53 9.42 1.58
N LEU A 68 -9.84 8.30 1.83
CA LEU A 68 -9.22 8.04 3.13
C LEU A 68 -8.18 9.10 3.47
N LYS A 69 -8.10 9.44 4.76
CA LYS A 69 -7.20 10.49 5.27
C LYS A 69 -6.39 9.95 6.45
N PRO A 70 -5.23 9.33 6.19
CA PRO A 70 -4.35 8.82 7.25
C PRO A 70 -3.90 9.94 8.20
N LEU A 71 -3.55 9.56 9.43
CA LEU A 71 -3.17 10.51 10.50
C LEU A 71 -1.64 10.66 10.69
N ASN A 72 -0.83 9.88 9.96
CA ASN A 72 0.62 9.93 10.05
C ASN A 72 1.29 9.49 8.73
N PRO A 73 2.58 9.84 8.52
CA PRO A 73 3.32 9.51 7.29
C PRO A 73 3.37 8.01 6.97
N TYR A 74 3.41 7.15 7.99
CA TYR A 74 3.34 5.70 7.78
C TYR A 74 2.02 5.31 7.10
N GLY A 75 0.88 5.78 7.62
CA GLY A 75 -0.44 5.52 7.05
C GLY A 75 -0.62 6.14 5.67
N GLU A 76 -0.06 7.34 5.45
CA GLU A 76 0.02 7.98 4.13
C GLU A 76 0.75 7.08 3.14
N SER A 77 1.94 6.57 3.48
CA SER A 77 2.70 5.68 2.59
C SER A 77 1.96 4.40 2.20
N LYS A 78 1.10 3.87 3.09
CA LYS A 78 0.25 2.71 2.80
C LYS A 78 -0.89 3.09 1.86
N ASN A 79 -1.63 4.15 2.18
CA ASN A 79 -2.73 4.60 1.33
C ASN A 79 -2.25 5.04 -0.06
N ASP A 80 -1.07 5.67 -0.14
CA ASP A 80 -0.44 6.07 -1.39
C ASP A 80 -0.14 4.87 -2.29
N PHE A 81 0.35 3.76 -1.71
CA PHE A 81 0.54 2.52 -2.45
C PHE A 81 -0.79 1.91 -2.90
N ASP A 82 -1.80 1.86 -2.04
CA ASP A 82 -3.13 1.31 -2.38
C ASP A 82 -3.77 2.08 -3.55
N ARG A 83 -3.75 3.43 -3.49
CA ARG A 83 -4.21 4.30 -4.58
C ARG A 83 -3.42 4.04 -5.86
N TRP A 84 -2.10 3.95 -5.75
CA TRP A 84 -1.23 3.70 -6.89
C TRP A 84 -1.49 2.33 -7.53
N ALA A 85 -1.62 1.27 -6.74
CA ALA A 85 -1.86 -0.10 -7.18
C ALA A 85 -3.20 -0.23 -7.94
N LEU A 86 -4.25 0.42 -7.44
CA LEU A 86 -5.56 0.47 -8.10
C LEU A 86 -5.50 1.15 -9.47
N ALA A 87 -4.70 2.20 -9.60
CA ALA A 87 -4.54 2.98 -10.83
C ALA A 87 -3.66 2.31 -11.90
N GLN A 88 -2.96 1.20 -11.59
CA GLN A 88 -2.08 0.55 -12.57
C GLN A 88 -2.87 -0.13 -13.69
N ALA A 89 -2.45 0.07 -14.94
CA ALA A 89 -3.00 -0.64 -16.09
C ALA A 89 -2.60 -2.13 -16.08
N GLU A 90 -1.36 -2.42 -15.67
CA GLU A 90 -0.83 -3.77 -15.53
C GLU A 90 -0.77 -4.18 -14.06
N LYS A 91 -1.35 -5.34 -13.75
CA LYS A 91 -1.48 -5.86 -12.38
C LYS A 91 -1.01 -7.31 -12.33
N PRO A 92 -0.49 -7.81 -11.19
CA PRO A 92 -0.30 -9.23 -10.99
C PRO A 92 -1.59 -9.99 -11.28
N TYR A 93 -1.48 -11.21 -11.82
CA TYR A 93 -2.66 -12.04 -12.16
C TYR A 93 -3.63 -12.21 -10.98
N PHE A 94 -3.09 -12.24 -9.76
CA PHE A 94 -3.85 -12.13 -8.52
C PHE A 94 -3.11 -11.20 -7.58
N TRP A 95 -3.85 -10.32 -6.92
CA TRP A 95 -3.31 -9.51 -5.83
C TRP A 95 -4.35 -9.21 -4.75
N ALA A 96 -3.88 -9.06 -3.52
CA ALA A 96 -4.67 -8.65 -2.36
C ALA A 96 -3.75 -7.94 -1.36
N GLY A 97 -4.27 -7.01 -0.59
CA GLY A 97 -3.51 -6.33 0.46
C GLY A 97 -4.29 -5.24 1.15
#